data_AF-A0A960AQQ2-F1
#
_entry.id   AF-A0A960AQQ2-F1
#
_cell.length_a   1.000
_cell.length_b   1.000
_cell.length_c   1.000
_cell.angle_alpha   90.00
_cell.angle_beta   90.00
_cell.angle_gamma   90.00
#
_symmetry.space_group_name_H-M   'P 1'
#
loop_
_entity.id
_entity.type
_entity.pdbx_description
1 polymer ?
#
loop_
_entity_poly.entity_id
_entity_poly.type
_entity_poly.pdbx_seq_one_letter_code
_entity_poly.pdbx_strand_id
1 'polypeptide(L)'
;MALLAGLVGGPVSPVNAESTVSLKKQKQVQIDKTCRKSFRLRSGELQLTMDATLATWEGAKRSAEAAIADMKDALANPEQSVSIDALKQGALLQGRSMAASIEEEGARNVQEVKSFKKRFTKCFSTPKDKQAFDDAVAAVRAGFREMKDAKWRIHAVWLELSAANVSKAEEEIQKTLVDVIAAEPTFDMGMNRLGKMD
;
A
#
# COMPACT_ATOMS: atom_id res chain seq x y z
N MET A 1 75.48 29.61 -0.96
CA MET A 1 75.43 28.89 0.32
C MET A 1 75.08 27.44 0.06
N ALA A 2 76.05 26.58 0.32
CA ALA A 2 76.01 25.19 0.81
C ALA A 2 74.80 24.25 0.59
N LEU A 3 75.13 23.12 -0.07
CA LEU A 3 75.00 21.70 0.36
C LEU A 3 73.65 20.94 0.20
N LEU A 4 73.59 20.15 -0.89
CA LEU A 4 73.67 18.67 -0.98
C LEU A 4 72.81 17.74 -0.08
N ALA A 5 72.23 16.76 -0.80
CA ALA A 5 72.19 15.30 -0.56
C ALA A 5 70.93 14.66 0.04
N GLY A 6 70.50 13.56 -0.60
CA GLY A 6 69.56 12.59 -0.03
C GLY A 6 68.84 11.67 -1.03
N LEU A 7 69.58 10.80 -1.75
CA LEU A 7 69.04 9.61 -2.43
C LEU A 7 68.80 8.50 -1.39
N VAL A 8 67.61 7.89 -1.34
CA VAL A 8 67.45 6.44 -1.13
C VAL A 8 66.15 5.96 -1.77
N GLY A 9 66.25 5.04 -2.73
CA GLY A 9 65.13 4.30 -3.30
C GLY A 9 64.68 3.15 -2.40
N GLY A 10 63.40 2.82 -2.47
CA GLY A 10 62.81 1.58 -1.95
C GLY A 10 61.49 1.29 -2.70
N PRO A 11 61.22 0.04 -3.08
CA PRO A 11 60.09 -0.32 -3.93
C PRO A 11 58.77 -0.24 -3.15
N VAL A 12 57.83 0.59 -3.61
CA VAL A 12 56.46 0.60 -3.07
C VAL A 12 55.71 -0.53 -3.74
N SER A 13 55.45 -1.60 -3.00
CA SER A 13 54.58 -2.70 -3.42
C SER A 13 53.17 -2.16 -3.70
N PRO A 14 52.47 -2.62 -4.75
CA PRO A 14 51.07 -2.31 -4.95
C PRO A 14 50.24 -3.07 -3.92
N VAL A 15 49.83 -2.38 -2.85
CA VAL A 15 48.74 -2.83 -1.99
C VAL A 15 47.49 -2.09 -2.42
N ASN A 16 46.72 -2.72 -3.29
CA ASN A 16 45.29 -2.79 -3.07
C ASN A 16 44.78 -4.05 -3.76
N ALA A 17 44.66 -5.09 -2.93
CA ALA A 17 43.78 -6.19 -3.20
C ALA A 17 42.41 -5.58 -3.52
N GLU A 18 41.97 -5.71 -4.78
CA GLU A 18 40.55 -5.67 -5.08
C GLU A 18 39.91 -6.70 -4.16
N SER A 19 39.25 -6.18 -3.12
CA SER A 19 38.33 -6.94 -2.31
C SER A 19 37.27 -7.43 -3.27
N THR A 20 37.46 -8.66 -3.72
CA THR A 20 36.41 -9.49 -4.28
C THR A 20 35.38 -9.60 -3.17
N VAL A 21 34.43 -8.68 -3.17
CA VAL A 21 33.18 -8.82 -2.45
C VAL A 21 32.55 -10.06 -3.06
N SER A 22 32.83 -11.19 -2.43
CA SER A 22 32.13 -12.44 -2.68
C SER A 22 30.68 -12.13 -2.34
N LEU A 23 29.90 -11.79 -3.37
CA LEU A 23 28.46 -11.76 -3.33
C LEU A 23 28.04 -13.17 -2.93
N LYS A 24 27.96 -13.41 -1.61
CA LYS A 24 27.33 -14.60 -1.05
C LYS A 24 25.97 -14.64 -1.71
N LYS A 25 25.77 -15.58 -2.64
CA LYS A 25 24.46 -15.93 -3.21
C LYS A 25 23.50 -15.96 -2.02
N GLN A 26 22.64 -14.95 -1.90
CA GLN A 26 21.60 -14.97 -0.89
C GLN A 26 20.80 -16.24 -1.17
N LYS A 27 20.89 -17.19 -0.23
CA LYS A 27 20.17 -18.45 -0.34
C LYS A 27 18.69 -18.10 -0.48
N GLN A 28 18.14 -18.37 -1.65
CA GLN A 28 16.74 -18.11 -1.97
C GLN A 28 15.87 -18.88 -0.98
N VAL A 29 14.89 -18.20 -0.38
CA VAL A 29 13.88 -18.84 0.48
C VAL A 29 13.17 -19.89 -0.36
N GLN A 30 13.14 -21.13 0.09
CA GLN A 30 12.53 -22.23 -0.67
C GLN A 30 11.27 -22.72 0.04
N ILE A 31 10.15 -22.66 -0.68
CA ILE A 31 8.92 -23.32 -0.28
C ILE A 31 8.99 -24.83 -0.57
N ASP A 32 8.33 -25.63 0.26
CA ASP A 32 8.09 -27.04 -0.04
C ASP A 32 7.42 -27.21 -1.42
N LYS A 33 7.96 -28.10 -2.25
CA LYS A 33 7.50 -28.35 -3.63
C LYS A 33 6.01 -28.72 -3.69
N THR A 34 5.50 -29.41 -2.67
CA THR A 34 4.08 -29.81 -2.58
C THR A 34 3.16 -28.62 -2.34
N CYS A 35 3.67 -27.56 -1.72
CA CYS A 35 2.91 -26.34 -1.47
C CYS A 35 2.93 -25.35 -2.64
N ARG A 36 3.98 -25.38 -3.48
CA ARG A 36 4.28 -24.37 -4.51
C ARG A 36 3.10 -23.96 -5.38
N LYS A 37 2.40 -24.91 -5.99
CA LYS A 37 1.24 -24.62 -6.87
C LYS A 37 0.13 -23.89 -6.12
N SER A 38 -0.22 -24.37 -4.92
CA SER A 38 -1.25 -23.71 -4.11
C SER A 38 -0.80 -22.36 -3.60
N PHE A 39 0.49 -22.19 -3.29
CA PHE A 39 1.06 -20.93 -2.85
C PHE A 39 0.95 -19.87 -3.94
N ARG A 40 1.42 -20.16 -5.15
CA ARG A 40 1.29 -19.26 -6.30
C ARG A 40 -0.15 -18.81 -6.55
N LEU A 41 -1.08 -19.77 -6.57
CA LEU A 41 -2.51 -19.47 -6.77
C LEU A 41 -3.04 -18.53 -5.70
N ARG A 42 -2.80 -18.83 -4.41
CA ARG A 42 -3.34 -18.04 -3.30
C ARG A 42 -2.63 -16.69 -3.14
N SER A 43 -1.36 -16.57 -3.52
CA SER A 43 -0.69 -15.28 -3.64
C SER A 43 -1.33 -14.45 -4.75
N GLY A 44 -1.65 -15.05 -5.89
CA GLY A 44 -2.40 -14.38 -6.96
C GLY A 44 -3.79 -13.90 -6.51
N GLU A 45 -4.49 -14.66 -5.69
CA GLU A 45 -5.76 -14.22 -5.09
C GLU A 45 -5.59 -12.99 -4.19
N LEU A 46 -4.50 -12.88 -3.41
CA LEU A 46 -4.22 -11.67 -2.63
C LEU A 46 -4.03 -10.44 -3.52
N GLN A 47 -3.36 -10.59 -4.67
CA GLN A 47 -3.22 -9.50 -5.66
C GLN A 47 -4.60 -9.09 -6.19
N LEU A 48 -5.43 -10.06 -6.59
CA LEU A 48 -6.78 -9.76 -7.07
C LEU A 48 -7.65 -9.05 -6.02
N THR A 49 -7.50 -9.40 -4.73
CA THR A 49 -8.17 -8.69 -3.63
C THR A 49 -7.70 -7.23 -3.54
N MET A 50 -6.41 -6.96 -3.71
CA MET A 50 -5.88 -5.59 -3.72
C MET A 50 -6.36 -4.81 -4.95
N ASP A 51 -6.32 -5.40 -6.13
CA ASP A 51 -6.81 -4.75 -7.37
C ASP A 51 -8.29 -4.36 -7.24
N ALA A 52 -9.12 -5.23 -6.64
CA ALA A 52 -10.52 -4.91 -6.34
C ALA A 52 -10.67 -3.80 -5.27
N THR A 53 -9.77 -3.78 -4.28
CA THR A 53 -9.72 -2.74 -3.24
C THR A 53 -9.37 -1.37 -3.84
N LEU A 54 -8.46 -1.34 -4.82
CA LEU A 54 -8.09 -0.13 -5.56
C LEU A 54 -9.23 0.35 -6.46
N ALA A 55 -9.84 -0.55 -7.24
CA ALA A 55 -10.94 -0.18 -8.14
C ALA A 55 -12.15 0.42 -7.38
N THR A 56 -12.47 -0.12 -6.21
CA THR A 56 -13.54 0.40 -5.34
C THR A 56 -13.18 1.76 -4.74
N TRP A 57 -11.90 1.99 -4.39
CA TRP A 57 -11.43 3.32 -4.00
C TRP A 57 -11.54 4.34 -5.15
N GLU A 58 -11.09 3.99 -6.36
CA GLU A 58 -11.18 4.88 -7.53
C GLU A 58 -12.63 5.27 -7.85
N GLY A 59 -13.55 4.31 -7.72
CA GLY A 59 -14.99 4.56 -7.86
C GLY A 59 -15.50 5.53 -6.81
N ALA A 60 -15.14 5.34 -5.53
CA ALA A 60 -15.51 6.25 -4.46
C ALA A 60 -14.94 7.65 -4.65
N LYS A 61 -13.68 7.78 -5.09
CA LYS A 61 -13.05 9.06 -5.42
C LYS A 61 -13.82 9.79 -6.51
N ARG A 62 -14.09 9.13 -7.65
CA ARG A 62 -14.86 9.74 -8.76
C ARG A 62 -16.25 10.19 -8.31
N SER A 63 -16.92 9.39 -7.49
CA SER A 63 -18.22 9.74 -6.92
C SER A 63 -18.13 10.95 -5.99
N ALA A 64 -17.07 11.07 -5.19
CA ALA A 64 -16.86 12.19 -4.29
C ALA A 64 -16.52 13.47 -5.06
N GLU A 65 -15.69 13.39 -6.11
CA GLU A 65 -15.38 14.52 -7.00
C GLU A 65 -16.64 15.08 -7.67
N ALA A 66 -17.54 14.21 -8.13
CA ALA A 66 -18.83 14.62 -8.69
C ALA A 66 -19.71 15.31 -7.63
N ALA A 67 -19.81 14.75 -6.42
CA ALA A 67 -20.61 15.35 -5.35
C ALA A 67 -20.06 16.71 -4.87
N ILE A 68 -18.74 16.90 -4.88
CA ILE A 68 -18.11 18.20 -4.63
C ILE A 68 -18.54 19.21 -5.70
N ALA A 69 -18.51 18.82 -6.98
CA ALA A 69 -18.92 19.69 -8.07
C ALA A 69 -20.41 20.08 -7.96
N ASP A 70 -21.28 19.11 -7.68
CA ASP A 70 -22.72 19.35 -7.51
C ASP A 70 -23.01 20.30 -6.34
N MET A 71 -22.35 20.10 -5.18
CA MET A 71 -22.50 21.00 -4.03
C MET A 71 -22.01 22.40 -4.33
N LYS A 72 -20.88 22.52 -5.04
CA LYS A 72 -20.30 23.80 -5.44
C LYS A 72 -21.22 24.58 -6.38
N ASP A 73 -21.84 23.89 -7.35
CA ASP A 73 -22.80 24.50 -8.26
C ASP A 73 -24.07 24.97 -7.53
N ALA A 74 -24.62 24.13 -6.65
CA ALA A 74 -25.81 24.48 -5.86
C ALA A 74 -25.56 25.67 -4.91
N LEU A 75 -24.37 25.77 -4.32
CA LEU A 75 -23.98 26.91 -3.49
C LEU A 75 -23.81 28.21 -4.30
N ALA A 76 -23.35 28.11 -5.54
CA ALA A 76 -23.21 29.24 -6.44
C ALA A 76 -24.56 29.69 -7.04
N ASN A 77 -25.51 28.76 -7.20
CA ASN A 77 -26.79 28.97 -7.87
C ASN A 77 -27.98 28.54 -6.98
N PRO A 78 -28.29 29.29 -5.91
CA PRO A 78 -29.29 28.87 -4.91
C PRO A 78 -30.73 28.80 -5.42
N GLU A 79 -31.02 29.30 -6.62
CA GLU A 79 -32.34 29.20 -7.27
C GLU A 79 -32.54 27.88 -8.05
N GLN A 80 -31.52 27.02 -8.13
CA GLN A 80 -31.62 25.74 -8.84
C GLN A 80 -32.56 24.73 -8.14
N SER A 81 -33.07 23.78 -8.93
CA SER A 81 -34.03 22.76 -8.49
C SER A 81 -33.50 21.78 -7.43
N VAL A 82 -32.18 21.58 -7.35
CA VAL A 82 -31.56 20.70 -6.36
C VAL A 82 -31.22 21.53 -5.13
N SER A 83 -31.97 21.33 -4.05
CA SER A 83 -31.69 22.00 -2.77
C SER A 83 -30.38 21.52 -2.17
N ILE A 84 -29.58 22.46 -1.64
CA ILE A 84 -28.38 22.18 -0.83
C ILE A 84 -28.68 21.19 0.29
N ASP A 85 -29.88 21.26 0.89
CA ASP A 85 -30.26 20.31 1.95
C ASP A 85 -30.45 18.89 1.43
N ALA A 86 -30.95 18.72 0.20
CA ALA A 86 -31.03 17.40 -0.42
C ALA A 86 -29.64 16.81 -0.67
N LEU A 87 -28.69 17.64 -1.14
CA LEU A 87 -27.29 17.22 -1.34
C LEU A 87 -26.61 16.85 -0.01
N LYS A 88 -26.82 17.62 1.05
CA LYS A 88 -26.31 17.31 2.40
C LYS A 88 -26.84 15.98 2.93
N GLN A 89 -28.14 15.70 2.74
CA GLN A 89 -28.74 14.41 3.14
C GLN A 89 -28.19 13.26 2.29
N GLY A 90 -28.03 13.46 0.99
CA GLY A 90 -27.38 12.49 0.10
C GLY A 90 -25.96 12.15 0.56
N ALA A 91 -25.15 13.17 0.88
CA ALA A 91 -23.80 12.98 1.38
C ALA A 91 -23.77 12.22 2.71
N LEU A 92 -24.68 12.52 3.65
CA LEU A 92 -24.80 11.79 4.92
C LEU A 92 -25.11 10.30 4.71
N LEU A 93 -26.06 9.98 3.82
CA LEU A 93 -26.43 8.60 3.50
C LEU A 93 -25.28 7.84 2.82
N GLN A 94 -24.61 8.49 1.86
CA GLN A 94 -23.47 7.91 1.16
C GLN A 94 -22.29 7.65 2.12
N GLY A 95 -21.99 8.60 3.02
CA GLY A 95 -20.98 8.43 4.06
C GLY A 95 -21.27 7.21 4.94
N ARG A 96 -22.51 7.05 5.42
CA ARG A 96 -22.92 5.87 6.22
C ARG A 96 -22.76 4.56 5.47
N SER A 97 -23.20 4.51 4.21
CA SER A 97 -23.05 3.31 3.37
C SER A 97 -21.57 2.98 3.16
N MET A 98 -20.73 3.99 2.95
CA MET A 98 -19.31 3.83 2.75
C MET A 98 -18.60 3.32 4.00
N ALA A 99 -18.90 3.86 5.18
CA ALA A 99 -18.33 3.40 6.44
C ALA A 99 -18.55 1.89 6.66
N ALA A 100 -19.77 1.40 6.41
CA ALA A 100 -20.09 -0.03 6.52
C ALA A 100 -19.27 -0.88 5.53
N SER A 101 -19.18 -0.43 4.27
CA SER A 101 -18.42 -1.13 3.23
C SER A 101 -16.91 -1.17 3.54
N ILE A 102 -16.33 -0.09 4.07
CA ILE A 102 -14.92 -0.04 4.47
C ILE A 102 -14.63 -1.05 5.59
N GLU A 103 -15.51 -1.13 6.59
CA GLU A 103 -15.32 -2.07 7.70
C GLU A 103 -15.47 -3.52 7.26
N GLU A 104 -16.46 -3.83 6.42
CA GLU A 104 -16.66 -5.18 5.87
C GLU A 104 -15.47 -5.62 5.01
N GLU A 105 -15.04 -4.77 4.08
CA GLU A 105 -13.88 -5.05 3.23
C GLU A 105 -12.60 -5.21 4.06
N GLY A 106 -12.36 -4.31 5.03
CA GLY A 106 -11.21 -4.37 5.91
C GLY A 106 -11.19 -5.67 6.74
N ALA A 107 -12.33 -6.11 7.27
CA ALA A 107 -12.45 -7.37 7.99
C ALA A 107 -12.14 -8.58 7.09
N ARG A 108 -12.71 -8.59 5.88
CA ARG A 108 -12.44 -9.63 4.87
C ARG A 108 -10.96 -9.71 4.51
N ASN A 109 -10.34 -8.58 4.17
CA ASN A 109 -8.92 -8.52 3.77
C ASN A 109 -8.00 -9.03 4.91
N VAL A 110 -8.28 -8.63 6.16
CA VAL A 110 -7.53 -9.15 7.33
C VAL A 110 -7.71 -10.65 7.51
N GLN A 111 -8.91 -11.18 7.30
CA GLN A 111 -9.20 -12.61 7.40
C GLN A 111 -8.49 -13.42 6.30
N GLU A 112 -8.46 -12.91 5.07
CA GLU A 112 -7.77 -13.53 3.94
C GLU A 112 -6.27 -13.65 4.21
N VAL A 113 -5.62 -12.55 4.63
CA VAL A 113 -4.18 -12.55 4.94
C VAL A 113 -3.85 -13.48 6.12
N LYS A 114 -4.67 -13.49 7.18
CA LYS A 114 -4.51 -14.43 8.30
C LYS A 114 -4.63 -15.88 7.85
N SER A 115 -5.60 -16.18 6.99
CA SER A 115 -5.83 -17.52 6.46
C SER A 115 -4.69 -17.97 5.55
N PHE A 116 -4.18 -17.07 4.71
CA PHE A 116 -2.99 -17.27 3.90
C PHE A 116 -1.77 -17.61 4.75
N LYS A 117 -1.49 -16.79 5.78
CA LYS A 117 -0.39 -17.05 6.73
C LYS A 117 -0.49 -18.45 7.33
N LYS A 118 -1.62 -18.74 7.98
CA LYS A 118 -1.86 -20.02 8.67
C LYS A 118 -1.68 -21.22 7.74
N ARG A 119 -2.09 -21.10 6.47
CA ARG A 119 -1.99 -22.17 5.48
C ARG A 119 -0.55 -22.45 5.08
N PHE A 120 0.27 -21.41 4.89
CA PHE A 120 1.59 -21.56 4.24
C PHE A 120 2.78 -21.47 5.18
N THR A 121 2.65 -21.03 6.45
CA THR A 121 3.77 -21.06 7.42
C THR A 121 4.39 -22.46 7.54
N LYS A 122 3.59 -23.52 7.43
CA LYS A 122 4.07 -24.92 7.48
C LYS A 122 4.86 -25.37 6.24
N CYS A 123 4.78 -24.63 5.14
CA CYS A 123 5.49 -24.94 3.90
C CYS A 123 6.94 -24.44 3.90
N PHE A 124 7.36 -23.75 4.97
CA PHE A 124 8.72 -23.29 5.19
C PHE A 124 9.33 -24.11 6.33
N SER A 125 10.45 -24.79 6.06
CA SER A 125 11.03 -25.76 7.00
C SER A 125 11.99 -25.10 8.00
N THR A 126 12.73 -24.07 7.58
CA THR A 126 13.72 -23.43 8.45
C THR A 126 13.11 -22.23 9.19
N PRO A 127 13.60 -21.90 10.41
CA PRO A 127 13.18 -20.69 11.12
C PRO A 127 13.40 -19.42 10.30
N LYS A 128 14.50 -19.35 9.53
CA LYS A 128 14.83 -18.21 8.67
C LYS A 128 13.82 -18.04 7.53
N ASP A 129 13.43 -19.12 6.88
CA ASP A 129 12.44 -19.08 5.79
C ASP A 129 11.05 -18.69 6.31
N LYS A 130 10.68 -19.21 7.48
CA LYS A 130 9.44 -18.81 8.18
C LYS A 130 9.42 -17.33 8.52
N GLN A 131 10.53 -16.79 9.03
CA GLN A 131 10.64 -15.37 9.34
C GLN A 131 10.50 -14.51 8.07
N ALA A 132 11.21 -14.87 7.00
CA ALA A 132 11.11 -14.15 5.73
C ALA A 132 9.68 -14.18 5.15
N PHE A 133 9.00 -15.32 5.23
CA PHE A 133 7.59 -15.44 4.87
C PHE A 133 6.69 -14.55 5.74
N ASP A 134 6.87 -14.60 7.06
CA ASP A 134 6.09 -13.80 8.01
C ASP A 134 6.27 -12.29 7.77
N ASP A 135 7.48 -11.84 7.46
CA ASP A 135 7.79 -10.45 7.12
C ASP A 135 7.12 -10.02 5.81
N ALA A 136 7.11 -10.90 4.80
CA ALA A 136 6.43 -10.62 3.52
C ALA A 136 4.91 -10.53 3.71
N VAL A 137 4.30 -11.44 4.47
CA VAL A 137 2.88 -11.39 4.82
C VAL A 137 2.54 -10.16 5.67
N ALA A 138 3.43 -9.75 6.58
CA ALA A 138 3.24 -8.55 7.37
C ALA A 138 3.18 -7.28 6.50
N ALA A 139 4.02 -7.19 5.47
CA ALA A 139 3.98 -6.10 4.49
C ALA A 139 2.67 -6.11 3.66
N VAL A 140 2.24 -7.28 3.17
CA VAL A 140 0.92 -7.42 2.50
C VAL A 140 -0.22 -6.93 3.39
N ARG A 141 -0.21 -7.32 4.69
CA ARG A 141 -1.21 -6.87 5.66
C ARG A 141 -1.14 -5.37 5.94
N ALA A 142 0.06 -4.77 5.88
CA ALA A 142 0.24 -3.33 6.07
C ALA A 142 -0.39 -2.56 4.91
N GLY A 143 -0.09 -2.95 3.66
CA GLY A 143 -0.69 -2.31 2.49
C GLY A 143 -2.23 -2.36 2.48
N PHE A 144 -2.85 -3.49 2.87
CA PHE A 144 -4.31 -3.55 3.02
C PHE A 144 -4.86 -2.60 4.11
N ARG A 145 -4.09 -2.38 5.19
CA ARG A 145 -4.51 -1.45 6.26
C ARG A 145 -4.35 -0.01 5.82
N GLU A 146 -3.25 0.33 5.19
CA GLU A 146 -3.00 1.66 4.62
C GLU A 146 -4.08 2.01 3.58
N MET A 147 -4.49 1.05 2.74
CA MET A 147 -5.64 1.24 1.83
C MET A 147 -6.98 1.44 2.55
N LYS A 148 -7.22 0.71 3.64
CA LYS A 148 -8.42 0.92 4.47
C LYS A 148 -8.43 2.34 5.04
N ASP A 149 -7.29 2.81 5.54
CA ASP A 149 -7.15 4.15 6.12
C ASP A 149 -7.35 5.24 5.06
N ALA A 150 -6.82 5.05 3.85
CA ALA A 150 -7.08 5.94 2.72
C ALA A 150 -8.58 5.99 2.37
N LYS A 151 -9.30 4.86 2.41
CA LYS A 151 -10.75 4.85 2.22
C LYS A 151 -11.51 5.56 3.34
N TRP A 152 -11.01 5.51 4.59
CA TRP A 152 -11.58 6.28 5.68
C TRP A 152 -11.41 7.80 5.49
N ARG A 153 -10.39 8.25 4.74
CA ARG A 153 -10.28 9.67 4.36
C ARG A 153 -11.26 10.07 3.27
N ILE A 154 -11.49 9.24 2.26
CA ILE A 154 -12.54 9.56 1.29
C ILE A 154 -13.93 9.56 1.97
N HIS A 155 -14.13 8.77 3.04
CA HIS A 155 -15.32 8.89 3.88
C HIS A 155 -15.45 10.29 4.52
N ALA A 156 -14.34 10.92 4.95
CA ALA A 156 -14.36 12.27 5.52
C ALA A 156 -14.87 13.33 4.52
N VAL A 157 -14.67 13.13 3.22
CA VAL A 157 -15.23 14.00 2.17
C VAL A 157 -16.76 14.08 2.29
N TRP A 158 -17.42 12.94 2.49
CA TRP A 158 -18.87 12.88 2.65
C TRP A 158 -19.36 13.56 3.92
N LEU A 159 -18.58 13.50 5.01
CA LEU A 159 -18.88 14.22 6.24
C LEU A 159 -18.81 15.75 6.02
N GLU A 160 -17.78 16.23 5.34
CA GLU A 160 -17.64 17.66 5.02
C GLU A 160 -18.76 18.13 4.08
N LEU A 161 -19.12 17.34 3.07
CA LEU A 161 -20.25 17.65 2.18
C LEU A 161 -21.60 17.62 2.91
N SER A 162 -21.78 16.79 3.94
CA SER A 162 -22.99 16.84 4.77
C SER A 162 -23.14 18.16 5.55
N ALA A 163 -22.03 18.89 5.71
CA ALA A 163 -21.97 20.24 6.26
C ALA A 163 -21.85 21.34 5.17
N ALA A 164 -22.01 21.00 3.89
CA ALA A 164 -21.81 21.86 2.73
C ALA A 164 -20.41 22.53 2.67
N ASN A 165 -19.39 21.88 3.23
CA ASN A 165 -18.04 22.41 3.31
C ASN A 165 -17.17 21.92 2.14
N VAL A 166 -17.35 22.55 0.99
CA VAL A 166 -16.69 22.17 -0.28
C VAL A 166 -15.16 22.24 -0.19
N SER A 167 -14.59 23.29 0.41
CA SER A 167 -13.13 23.46 0.47
C SER A 167 -12.45 22.35 1.26
N LYS A 168 -12.99 21.96 2.43
CA LYS A 168 -12.41 20.83 3.17
C LYS A 168 -12.64 19.49 2.49
N ALA A 169 -13.79 19.32 1.81
CA ALA A 169 -14.03 18.15 1.00
C ALA A 169 -12.96 17.98 -0.11
N GLU A 170 -12.60 19.07 -0.80
CA GLU A 170 -11.50 19.10 -1.77
C GLU A 170 -10.14 18.76 -1.12
N GLU A 171 -9.84 19.31 0.06
CA GLU A 171 -8.63 18.98 0.81
C GLU A 171 -8.52 17.48 1.17
N GLU A 172 -9.61 16.87 1.64
CA GLU A 172 -9.62 15.45 2.02
C GLU A 172 -9.45 14.52 0.81
N ILE A 173 -9.97 14.89 -0.38
CA ILE A 173 -9.69 14.16 -1.62
C ILE A 173 -8.19 14.18 -1.94
N GLN A 174 -7.54 15.34 -1.84
CA GLN A 174 -6.10 15.46 -2.15
C GLN A 174 -5.25 14.68 -1.15
N LYS A 175 -5.58 14.72 0.15
CA LYS A 175 -4.89 13.91 1.17
C LYS A 175 -5.04 12.42 0.91
N THR A 176 -6.23 11.98 0.48
CA THR A 176 -6.50 10.58 0.16
C THR A 176 -5.62 10.07 -0.97
N LEU A 177 -5.39 10.88 -2.02
CA LEU A 177 -4.50 10.51 -3.12
C LEU A 177 -3.08 10.21 -2.66
N VAL A 178 -2.56 11.04 -1.76
CA VAL A 178 -1.21 10.86 -1.18
C VAL A 178 -1.11 9.55 -0.41
N ASP A 179 -2.15 9.22 0.38
CA ASP A 179 -2.18 8.01 1.19
C ASP A 179 -2.25 6.74 0.34
N VAL A 180 -3.01 6.72 -0.76
CA VAL A 180 -3.05 5.56 -1.68
C VAL A 180 -1.71 5.34 -2.38
N ILE A 181 -1.05 6.43 -2.82
CA ILE A 181 0.28 6.36 -3.43
C ILE A 181 1.32 5.76 -2.45
N ALA A 182 1.12 5.92 -1.14
CA ALA A 182 1.97 5.29 -0.13
C ALA A 182 1.60 3.83 0.16
N ALA A 183 0.32 3.45 0.05
CA ALA A 183 -0.19 2.13 0.41
C ALA A 183 0.17 1.02 -0.61
N GLU A 184 0.06 1.32 -1.90
CA GLU A 184 0.35 0.35 -2.98
C GLU A 184 1.80 -0.17 -2.93
N PRO A 185 2.84 0.69 -2.80
CA PRO A 185 4.22 0.23 -2.70
C PRO A 185 4.48 -0.73 -1.53
N THR A 186 3.82 -0.54 -0.38
CA THR A 186 3.95 -1.43 0.78
C THR A 186 3.41 -2.83 0.46
N PHE A 187 2.24 -2.88 -0.20
CA PHE A 187 1.64 -4.13 -0.64
C PHE A 187 2.51 -4.84 -1.69
N ASP A 188 2.93 -4.11 -2.73
CA ASP A 188 3.76 -4.62 -3.82
C ASP A 188 5.09 -5.14 -3.32
N MET A 189 5.71 -4.46 -2.34
CA MET A 189 6.91 -4.97 -1.68
C MET A 189 6.65 -6.33 -1.02
N GLY A 190 5.52 -6.49 -0.34
CA GLY A 190 5.09 -7.76 0.25
C GLY A 190 4.89 -8.85 -0.81
N MET A 191 4.13 -8.56 -1.86
CA MET A 191 3.86 -9.49 -2.97
C MET A 191 5.13 -9.89 -3.73
N ASN A 192 6.02 -8.95 -4.00
CA ASN A 192 7.31 -9.21 -4.64
C ASN A 192 8.21 -10.12 -3.78
N ARG A 193 8.16 -9.97 -2.45
CA ARG A 193 8.87 -10.88 -1.53
C ARG A 193 8.26 -12.27 -1.55
N LEU A 194 6.93 -12.40 -1.53
CA LEU A 194 6.25 -13.68 -1.66
C LEU A 194 6.56 -14.37 -3.01
N GLY A 195 6.57 -13.63 -4.12
CA GLY A 195 6.89 -14.15 -5.45
C GLY A 195 8.30 -14.72 -5.58
N LYS A 196 9.27 -14.23 -4.77
CA LYS A 196 10.64 -14.76 -4.74
C LYS A 196 10.78 -16.08 -3.96
N MET A 197 9.74 -16.48 -3.22
CA MET A 197 9.70 -17.71 -2.41
C MET A 197 9.09 -18.90 -3.16
N ASP A 198 8.52 -18.66 -4.34
CA ASP A 198 7.96 -19.68 -5.24
C ASP A 198 9.04 -20.59 -5.82
#